data_AF-A0A7X6AR14-F1
#
_entry.id   AF-A0A7X6AR14-F1
#
_cell.length_a   1.000
_cell.length_b   1.000
_cell.length_c   1.000
_cell.angle_alpha   90.00
_cell.angle_beta   90.00
_cell.angle_gamma   90.00
#
_symmetry.space_group_name_H-M   'P 1'
#
loop_
_entity.id
_entity.type
_entity.pdbx_description
1 polymer ?
#
loop_
_entity_poly.entity_id
_entity_poly.type
_entity_poly.pdbx_seq_one_letter_code
_entity_poly.pdbx_strand_id
1 'polypeptide(L)'
;IAHRLHKRYLAVPAPVLAGALRVLRALRLTRLGPEQVRFLQYRPVLANDALKTDFGFTPTLSSEECLERYRRLRAPEPAVQP
;
A
#
# COMPACT_ATOMS: atom_id res chain seq x y z
N ILE A 1 -4.12 -7.30 5.75
CA ILE A 1 -2.78 -6.65 5.68
C ILE A 1 -2.40 -5.96 6.99
N ALA A 2 -3.09 -4.89 7.45
CA ALA A 2 -2.68 -4.12 8.64
C ALA A 2 -2.55 -4.98 9.92
N HIS A 3 -3.53 -5.86 10.18
CA HIS A 3 -3.49 -6.83 11.28
C HIS A 3 -2.25 -7.75 11.21
N ARG A 4 -1.97 -8.33 10.03
CA ARG A 4 -0.78 -9.17 9.78
C ARG A 4 0.53 -8.40 10.01
N LEU A 5 0.55 -7.11 9.68
CA LEU A 5 1.71 -6.23 9.87
C LEU A 5 1.83 -5.65 11.29
N HIS A 6 0.90 -5.97 12.20
CA HIS A 6 0.77 -5.34 13.52
C HIS A 6 0.77 -3.80 13.45
N LYS A 7 0.15 -3.24 12.40
CA LYS A 7 0.00 -1.79 12.21
C LYS A 7 -1.44 -1.37 12.47
N ARG A 8 -1.61 -0.24 13.14
CA ARG A 8 -2.94 0.37 13.35
C ARG A 8 -3.51 0.81 12.00
N TYR A 9 -4.74 0.41 11.73
CA TYR A 9 -5.51 0.90 10.58
C TYR A 9 -6.54 1.94 11.05
N LEU A 10 -6.57 3.09 10.39
CA LEU A 10 -7.54 4.14 10.63
C LEU A 10 -8.29 4.40 9.32
N ALA A 11 -9.58 4.09 9.32
CA ALA A 11 -10.45 4.33 8.17
C ALA A 11 -10.87 5.81 8.17
N VAL A 12 -10.14 6.64 7.42
CA VAL A 12 -10.47 8.06 7.25
C VAL A 12 -11.31 8.22 5.97
N PRO A 13 -12.49 8.87 6.03
CA PRO A 13 -13.27 9.16 4.84
C PRO A 13 -12.48 10.00 3.84
N ALA A 14 -12.55 9.63 2.56
CA ALA A 14 -11.91 10.34 1.46
C ALA A 14 -12.11 11.87 1.45
N PRO A 15 -13.33 12.43 1.60
CA PRO A 15 -13.52 13.88 1.55
C PRO A 15 -12.84 14.59 2.74
N VAL A 16 -12.83 13.96 3.92
CA VAL A 16 -12.18 14.50 5.12
C VAL A 16 -10.68 14.60 4.90
N LEU A 17 -10.05 13.52 4.41
CA LEU A 17 -8.62 13.50 4.13
C LEU A 17 -8.25 14.52 3.04
N ALA A 18 -9.05 14.61 1.97
CA ALA A 18 -8.83 15.58 0.90
C ALA A 18 -8.95 17.03 1.41
N GLY A 19 -9.93 17.32 2.27
CA GLY A 19 -10.08 18.63 2.91
C GLY A 19 -8.88 19.00 3.78
N ALA A 20 -8.44 18.08 4.64
CA ALA A 20 -7.26 18.28 5.49
C ALA A 20 -5.99 18.56 4.66
N LEU A 21 -5.73 17.76 3.62
CA LEU A 21 -4.58 17.97 2.74
C LEU A 21 -4.65 19.29 1.98
N ARG A 22 -5.84 19.75 1.58
CA ARG A 22 -6.02 21.05 0.93
C ARG A 22 -5.60 22.19 1.86
N VAL A 23 -6.05 22.18 3.11
CA VAL A 23 -5.69 23.20 4.12
C VAL A 23 -4.18 23.16 4.40
N LEU A 24 -3.63 21.97 4.68
CA LEU A 24 -2.20 21.82 4.98
C LEU A 24 -1.31 22.29 3.82
N ARG A 25 -1.70 22.00 2.57
CA ARG A 25 -0.97 22.47 1.39
C ARG A 25 -1.07 23.99 1.21
N ALA A 26 -2.24 24.59 1.45
CA ALA A 26 -2.40 26.04 1.41
C ALA A 26 -1.50 26.75 2.44
N LEU A 27 -1.34 26.14 3.61
CA LEU A 27 -0.41 26.59 4.67
C LEU A 27 1.06 26.23 4.40
N ARG A 28 1.39 25.59 3.27
CA ARG A 28 2.73 25.10 2.92
C ARG A 28 3.35 24.12 3.94
N LEU A 29 2.52 23.46 4.75
CA LEU A 29 2.95 22.47 5.74
C LEU A 29 3.20 21.08 5.14
N THR A 30 2.73 20.85 3.92
CA THR A 30 2.94 19.59 3.20
C THR A 30 3.03 19.80 1.69
N ARG A 31 3.72 18.89 1.02
CA ARG A 31 3.75 18.79 -0.44
C ARG A 31 2.61 17.92 -0.99
N LEU A 32 1.97 17.15 -0.12
CA LEU A 32 0.86 16.26 -0.48
C LEU A 32 -0.38 17.09 -0.82
N GLY A 33 -1.02 16.80 -1.95
CA GLY A 33 -2.24 17.48 -2.35
C GLY A 33 -3.46 16.57 -2.34
N PRO A 34 -4.68 17.14 -2.37
CA PRO A 34 -5.93 16.39 -2.37
C PRO A 34 -6.06 15.42 -3.55
N GLU A 35 -5.37 15.68 -4.68
CA GLU A 35 -5.29 14.80 -5.85
C GLU A 35 -4.72 13.41 -5.53
N GLN A 36 -3.84 13.30 -4.54
CA GLN A 36 -3.26 12.02 -4.13
C GLN A 36 -4.33 11.10 -3.50
N VAL A 37 -5.35 11.69 -2.87
CA VAL A 37 -6.47 10.93 -2.30
C VAL A 37 -7.31 10.28 -3.40
N ARG A 38 -7.50 10.97 -4.54
CA ARG A 38 -8.18 10.39 -5.71
C ARG A 38 -7.36 9.27 -6.33
N PHE A 39 -6.05 9.46 -6.45
CA PHE A 39 -5.16 8.40 -6.93
C PHE A 39 -5.22 7.17 -6.02
N LEU A 40 -5.30 7.34 -4.70
CA LEU A 40 -5.39 6.20 -3.79
C LEU A 40 -6.73 5.46 -3.88
N GLN A 41 -7.85 6.18 -4.05
CA GLN A 41 -9.19 5.59 -4.16
C GLN A 41 -9.38 4.76 -5.42
N TYR A 42 -8.95 5.30 -6.55
CA TYR A 42 -9.21 4.72 -7.87
C TYR A 42 -7.98 4.06 -8.48
N ARG A 43 -6.92 3.87 -7.67
CA ARG A 43 -5.57 3.56 -8.13
C ARG A 43 -5.62 2.49 -9.22
N PRO A 44 -5.33 2.83 -10.49
CA PRO A 44 -5.40 1.85 -11.55
C PRO A 44 -4.32 0.80 -11.26
N VAL A 45 -4.77 -0.42 -11.03
CA VAL A 45 -3.90 -1.58 -10.90
C VAL A 45 -3.81 -2.25 -12.26
N LEU A 46 -2.63 -2.76 -12.60
CA LEU A 46 -2.46 -3.52 -13.83
C LEU A 46 -3.29 -4.80 -13.74
N ALA A 47 -4.17 -5.01 -14.72
CA ALA A 47 -4.91 -6.25 -14.86
C ALA A 47 -3.91 -7.39 -15.08
N ASN A 48 -4.08 -8.51 -14.38
CA ASN A 48 -3.17 -9.66 -14.46
C ASN A 48 -3.66 -10.77 -15.40
N ASP A 49 -4.67 -10.49 -16.22
CA ASP A 49 -5.28 -11.45 -17.13
C ASP A 49 -4.27 -11.92 -18.18
N ALA A 50 -3.69 -10.99 -18.95
CA ALA A 50 -2.68 -11.31 -19.96
C ALA A 50 -1.49 -12.07 -19.37
N LEU A 51 -1.06 -11.71 -18.15
CA LEU A 51 0.03 -12.40 -17.45
C LEU A 51 -0.28 -13.89 -17.27
N LYS A 52 -1.52 -14.23 -16.92
CA LYS A 52 -1.95 -15.62 -16.68
C LYS A 52 -2.28 -16.37 -17.96
N THR A 53 -2.92 -15.71 -18.94
CA THR A 53 -3.42 -16.36 -20.16
C THR A 53 -2.38 -16.41 -21.27
N ASP A 54 -1.71 -15.28 -21.52
CA ASP A 54 -0.89 -15.09 -22.72
C ASP A 54 0.59 -15.35 -22.41
N PHE A 55 1.03 -14.96 -21.21
CA PHE A 55 2.40 -15.20 -20.74
C PHE A 55 2.56 -16.52 -19.97
N GLY A 56 1.47 -17.29 -19.79
CA GLY A 56 1.49 -18.61 -19.13
C GLY A 56 1.92 -18.60 -17.66
N PHE A 57 1.83 -17.44 -16.98
CA PHE A 57 2.24 -17.34 -15.58
C PHE A 57 1.18 -17.94 -14.65
N THR A 58 1.57 -18.97 -13.90
CA THR A 58 0.75 -19.55 -12.83
C THR A 58 1.26 -19.05 -11.48
N PRO A 59 0.49 -18.23 -10.72
CA PRO A 59 0.90 -17.80 -9.39
C PRO A 59 1.12 -19.00 -8.47
N THR A 60 2.31 -19.11 -7.88
CA THR A 60 2.66 -20.21 -6.96
C THR A 60 2.39 -19.88 -5.50
N LEU A 61 2.13 -18.61 -5.19
CA LEU A 61 1.83 -18.11 -3.85
C LEU A 61 0.53 -17.31 -3.89
N SER A 62 -0.29 -17.48 -2.86
CA SER A 62 -1.38 -16.56 -2.55
C SER A 62 -0.83 -15.16 -2.23
N SER A 63 -1.68 -14.14 -2.32
CA SER A 63 -1.29 -12.77 -1.93
C SER A 63 -0.80 -12.68 -0.48
N GLU A 64 -1.31 -13.54 0.39
CA GLU A 64 -0.88 -13.62 1.78
C GLU A 64 0.52 -14.23 1.94
N GLU A 65 0.77 -15.38 1.33
CA GLU A 65 2.08 -16.04 1.37
C GLU A 65 3.16 -15.18 0.72
N CYS A 66 2.82 -14.50 -0.37
CA CYS A 66 3.72 -13.57 -1.04
C CYS A 66 4.08 -12.39 -0.13
N LEU A 67 3.10 -11.82 0.59
CA LEU A 67 3.33 -10.76 1.57
C LEU A 67 4.24 -11.23 2.70
N GLU A 68 4.00 -12.42 3.23
CA GLU A 68 4.81 -12.99 4.32
C GLU A 68 6.24 -13.28 3.86
N ARG A 69 6.41 -13.87 2.67
CA ARG A 69 7.72 -14.10 2.06
C ARG A 69 8.49 -12.78 1.86
N TYR A 70 7.83 -11.75 1.33
CA TYR A 70 8.42 -10.42 1.16
C TYR A 70 8.89 -9.82 2.49
N ARG A 71 8.09 -9.95 3.56
CA ARG A 71 8.47 -9.45 4.90
C ARG A 71 9.68 -10.16 5.45
N ARG A 72 9.77 -11.49 5.33
CA ARG A 72 10.92 -12.26 5.84
C ARG A 72 12.22 -11.84 5.15
N LEU A 73 12.17 -11.66 3.82
CA LEU A 73 13.34 -11.26 3.02
C LEU A 73 13.78 -9.80 3.27
N ARG A 74 12.89 -8.96 3.80
CA ARG A 74 13.16 -7.53 4.06
C ARG A 74 13.15 -7.15 5.52
N ALA A 75 12.92 -8.09 6.43
CA ALA A 75 13.13 -7.85 7.83
C ALA A 75 14.62 -7.51 8.00
N PRO A 76 14.97 -6.41 8.70
CA PRO A 76 16.35 -6.24 9.13
C PRO A 76 16.75 -7.51 9.90
N GLU A 77 17.99 -7.98 9.74
CA GLU A 77 18.46 -9.15 10.49
C GLU A 77 18.08 -8.99 11.97
N PRO A 78 17.57 -10.05 12.63
CA PRO A 78 17.40 -9.98 14.07
C PRO A 78 18.75 -9.57 14.64
N ALA A 79 18.79 -8.45 15.38
CA ALA A 79 19.99 -8.04 16.08
C ALA A 79 20.47 -9.26 16.86
N VAL A 80 21.66 -9.77 16.51
CA VAL A 80 22.32 -10.84 17.25
C VAL A 80 22.41 -10.33 18.69
N GLN A 81 21.54 -10.85 19.55
CA GLN A 81 21.57 -10.55 20.97
C GLN A 81 22.80 -11.26 21.53
N PRO A 82 23.69 -10.54 22.26
CA PRO A 82 24.88 -11.13 22.85
C PRO A 82 24.56 -12.16 23.93
#